data_AF-A0A0F9MYF4-F1
#
_entry.id   AF-A0A0F9MYF4-F1
#
_cell.length_a   1.000
_cell.length_b   1.000
_cell.length_c   1.000
_cell.angle_alpha   90.00
_cell.angle_beta   90.00
_cell.angle_gamma   90.00
#
_symmetry.space_group_name_H-M   'P 1'
#
loop_
_entity.id
_entity.type
_entity.pdbx_description
1 polymer ?
#
loop_
_entity_poly.entity_id
_entity_poly.type
_entity_poly.pdbx_seq_one_letter_code
_entity_poly.pdbx_strand_id
1 'polypeptide(L)'
;MAGLTLYEIDDRIREIIETHVDMKTGEISEEGLAELDALDIKREAKLFGYAHYVKEQEGLVEAVEKEMARLGGRQKAILNHILFLKNKIGEAVEKGTEMVEGTRRIGWRRSTRTEFTVPEDEIPKRYKKHKPATDTAQVSLVKDDLAAGKPAAVKCAKSTRHWKLFID
;
A
#
# COMPACT_ATOMS: atom_id res chain seq x y z
N MET A 1 10.11 3.51 26.95
CA MET A 1 9.35 2.33 27.42
C MET A 1 10.31 1.16 27.55
N ALA A 2 11.05 1.08 28.65
CA ALA A 2 11.91 -0.08 28.94
C ALA A 2 11.10 -1.06 29.78
N GLY A 3 10.38 -1.95 29.09
CA GLY A 3 9.69 -3.09 29.67
C GLY A 3 9.91 -4.29 28.75
N LEU A 4 9.89 -5.49 29.30
CA LEU A 4 10.23 -6.74 28.61
C LEU A 4 9.61 -6.81 27.20
N THR A 5 10.39 -7.30 26.25
CA THR A 5 9.94 -7.70 24.93
C THR A 5 9.13 -8.99 25.03
N LEU A 6 8.31 -9.29 24.02
CA LEU A 6 7.59 -10.57 23.98
C LEU A 6 8.58 -11.75 24.00
N TYR A 7 9.73 -11.59 23.35
CA TYR A 7 10.80 -12.58 23.35
C TYR A 7 11.38 -12.81 24.76
N GLU A 8 11.69 -11.73 25.49
CA GLU A 8 12.19 -11.84 26.88
C GLU A 8 11.12 -12.41 27.83
N ILE A 9 9.84 -12.16 27.58
CA ILE A 9 8.74 -12.78 28.33
C ILE A 9 8.69 -14.29 28.04
N ASP A 10 8.75 -14.69 26.77
CA ASP A 10 8.72 -16.10 26.37
C ASP A 10 9.94 -16.86 26.94
N ASP A 11 11.12 -16.23 26.98
CA ASP A 11 12.32 -16.81 27.59
C ASP A 11 12.17 -16.96 29.12
N ARG A 12 11.57 -15.97 29.80
CA ARG A 12 11.32 -16.06 31.24
C ARG A 12 10.27 -17.13 31.59
N ILE A 13 9.24 -17.30 30.75
CA ILE A 13 8.28 -18.41 30.89
C ILE A 13 9.00 -19.76 30.82
N ARG A 14 9.94 -19.92 29.88
CA ARG A 14 10.74 -21.15 29.76
C ARG A 14 11.56 -21.42 31.02
N GLU A 15 12.22 -20.39 31.55
CA GLU A 15 13.03 -20.49 32.78
C GLU A 15 12.19 -20.91 34.00
N ILE A 16 10.98 -20.35 34.14
CA ILE A 16 10.08 -20.72 35.24
C ILE A 16 9.67 -22.19 35.14
N ILE A 17 9.32 -22.65 33.94
CA ILE A 17 8.96 -24.06 33.71
C ILE A 17 10.14 -24.98 34.07
N GLU A 18 11.37 -24.62 33.71
CA GLU A 18 12.56 -25.43 34.02
C GLU A 18 12.90 -25.47 35.52
N THR A 19 12.57 -24.41 36.26
CA THR A 19 13.01 -24.25 37.66
C THR A 19 11.93 -24.67 38.68
N HIS A 20 10.65 -24.48 38.34
CA HIS A 20 9.53 -24.63 39.29
C HIS A 20 8.66 -25.89 39.06
N VAL A 21 8.98 -26.73 38.09
CA VAL A 21 8.27 -27.99 37.83
C VAL A 21 8.97 -29.16 38.51
N ASP A 22 8.20 -29.93 39.29
CA ASP A 22 8.68 -31.19 39.86
C ASP A 22 8.87 -32.24 38.75
N MET A 23 10.09 -32.75 38.59
CA MET A 23 10.43 -33.70 37.53
C MET A 23 9.78 -35.09 37.68
N LYS A 24 9.25 -35.44 38.85
CA LYS A 24 8.61 -36.73 39.13
C LYS A 24 7.11 -36.67 38.97
N THR A 25 6.47 -35.58 39.40
CA THR A 25 4.99 -35.44 39.33
C THR A 25 4.53 -34.61 38.14
N GLY A 26 5.40 -33.77 37.58
CA GLY A 26 5.06 -32.79 36.54
C GLY A 26 4.26 -31.60 37.07
N GLU A 27 4.13 -31.45 38.39
CA GLU A 27 3.38 -30.37 39.02
C GLU A 27 4.25 -29.12 39.15
N ILE A 28 3.66 -27.95 38.87
CA ILE A 28 4.32 -26.65 39.07
C ILE A 28 4.09 -26.17 40.50
N SER A 29 5.12 -25.60 41.13
CA SER A 29 4.99 -24.97 42.45
C SER A 29 4.02 -23.78 42.42
N GLU A 30 3.38 -23.48 43.57
CA GLU A 30 2.49 -22.31 43.70
C GLU A 30 3.19 -20.98 43.37
N GLU A 31 4.48 -20.86 43.72
CA GLU A 31 5.29 -19.69 43.39
C GLU A 31 5.51 -19.55 41.87
N GLY A 32 5.83 -20.66 41.19
CA GLY A 32 5.97 -20.67 39.74
C GLY A 32 4.67 -20.35 39.00
N LEU A 33 3.53 -20.81 39.53
CA LEU A 33 2.21 -20.50 38.99
C LEU A 33 1.91 -18.99 39.11
N ALA A 34 2.17 -18.38 40.26
CA ALA A 34 1.99 -16.95 40.48
C ALA A 34 2.91 -16.09 39.57
N GLU A 35 4.15 -16.53 39.33
CA GLU A 35 5.05 -15.85 38.39
C GLU A 35 4.57 -15.94 36.94
N LEU A 36 4.04 -17.09 36.50
CA LEU A 36 3.47 -17.25 35.16
C LEU A 36 2.25 -16.33 34.96
N ASP A 37 1.33 -16.29 35.93
CA ASP A 37 0.16 -15.40 35.87
C ASP A 37 0.58 -13.93 35.72
N ALA A 38 1.63 -13.52 36.45
CA ALA A 38 2.17 -12.17 36.35
C ALA A 38 2.82 -11.88 34.99
N LEU A 39 3.45 -12.88 34.34
CA LEU A 39 4.00 -12.74 33.00
C LEU A 39 2.93 -12.71 31.92
N ASP A 40 1.84 -13.45 32.08
CA ASP A 40 0.71 -13.42 31.14
C ASP A 40 0.07 -12.04 31.09
N ILE A 41 -0.15 -11.41 32.25
CA ILE A 41 -0.63 -10.02 32.32
C ILE A 41 0.33 -9.06 31.59
N LYS A 42 1.65 -9.22 31.78
CA LYS A 42 2.66 -8.39 31.10
C LYS A 42 2.67 -8.63 29.59
N ARG A 43 2.47 -9.88 29.16
CA ARG A 43 2.43 -10.28 27.75
C ARG A 43 1.22 -9.68 27.05
N GLU A 44 0.05 -9.78 27.67
CA GLU A 44 -1.20 -9.19 27.19
C GLU A 44 -1.07 -7.66 27.08
N ALA A 45 -0.58 -7.00 28.13
CA ALA A 45 -0.33 -5.55 28.12
C ALA A 45 0.62 -5.14 26.99
N LYS A 46 1.66 -5.94 26.72
CA LYS A 46 2.60 -5.67 25.63
C LYS A 46 1.96 -5.80 24.25
N LEU A 47 1.15 -6.84 24.04
CA LEU A 47 0.41 -7.05 22.80
C LEU A 47 -0.58 -5.91 22.51
N PHE A 48 -1.35 -5.49 23.52
CA PHE A 48 -2.25 -4.33 23.37
C PHE A 48 -1.47 -3.03 23.16
N GLY A 49 -0.30 -2.87 23.80
CA GLY A 49 0.60 -1.76 23.52
C GLY A 49 1.00 -1.68 22.04
N TYR A 50 1.31 -2.83 21.42
CA TYR A 50 1.57 -2.88 19.97
C TYR A 50 0.34 -2.57 19.14
N ALA A 51 -0.83 -3.10 19.50
CA ALA A 51 -2.09 -2.79 18.81
C ALA A 51 -2.39 -1.28 18.82
N HIS A 52 -2.26 -0.63 19.97
CA HIS A 52 -2.44 0.82 20.09
C HIS A 52 -1.46 1.60 19.21
N TYR A 53 -0.18 1.21 19.22
CA TYR A 53 0.81 1.89 18.39
C TYR A 53 0.53 1.70 16.89
N VAL A 54 0.12 0.50 16.46
CA VAL A 54 -0.29 0.26 15.07
C VAL A 54 -1.45 1.17 14.69
N LYS A 55 -2.48 1.28 15.54
CA LYS A 55 -3.64 2.17 15.31
C LYS A 55 -3.24 3.63 15.20
N GLU A 56 -2.31 4.08 16.03
CA GLU A 56 -1.75 5.43 15.94
C GLU A 56 -1.05 5.64 14.59
N GLN A 57 -0.23 4.69 14.14
CA GLN A 57 0.44 4.77 12.84
C GLN A 57 -0.56 4.77 11.67
N GLU A 58 -1.62 3.94 11.73
CA GLU A 58 -2.70 3.94 10.73
C GLU A 58 -3.36 5.33 10.63
N GLY A 59 -3.68 5.95 11.76
CA GLY A 59 -4.24 7.31 11.79
C GLY A 59 -3.30 8.38 11.23
N LEU A 60 -1.99 8.25 11.49
CA LEU A 60 -0.98 9.15 10.91
C LEU A 60 -0.91 9.00 9.38
N VAL A 61 -0.92 7.77 8.87
CA VAL A 61 -0.94 7.50 7.42
C VAL A 61 -2.18 8.15 6.78
N GLU A 62 -3.36 7.94 7.35
CA GLU A 62 -4.60 8.52 6.82
C GLU A 62 -4.55 10.06 6.80
N ALA A 63 -4.01 10.69 7.85
CA ALA A 63 -3.85 12.14 7.91
C ALA A 63 -2.89 12.66 6.83
N VAL A 64 -1.77 11.97 6.61
CA VAL A 64 -0.79 12.31 5.57
C VAL A 64 -1.40 12.18 4.17
N GLU A 65 -2.13 11.10 3.90
CA GLU A 65 -2.79 10.90 2.60
C GLU A 65 -3.82 11.99 2.30
N LYS A 66 -4.62 12.40 3.29
CA LYS A 66 -5.55 13.53 3.16
C LYS A 66 -4.83 14.83 2.81
N GLU A 67 -3.71 15.10 3.47
CA GLU A 67 -2.92 16.29 3.20
C GLU A 67 -2.27 16.26 1.81
N MET A 68 -1.74 15.12 1.39
CA MET A 68 -1.23 14.92 0.03
C MET A 68 -2.30 15.18 -1.02
N ALA A 69 -3.52 14.66 -0.82
CA ALA A 69 -4.64 14.90 -1.73
C ALA A 69 -5.00 16.40 -1.80
N ARG A 70 -5.02 17.09 -0.66
CA ARG A 70 -5.27 18.53 -0.59
C ARG A 70 -4.23 19.34 -1.34
N LEU A 71 -2.94 19.04 -1.13
CA LEU A 71 -1.82 19.68 -1.80
C LEU A 71 -1.84 19.40 -3.31
N GLY A 72 -2.13 18.16 -3.72
CA GLY A 72 -2.32 17.79 -5.12
C GLY A 72 -3.46 18.58 -5.79
N GLY A 73 -4.59 18.77 -5.09
CA GLY A 73 -5.68 19.62 -5.53
C GLY A 73 -5.26 21.08 -5.72
N ARG A 74 -4.49 21.63 -4.77
CA ARG A 74 -3.94 22.99 -4.86
C ARG A 74 -2.97 23.14 -6.02
N GLN A 75 -2.08 22.17 -6.23
CA GLN A 75 -1.16 22.14 -7.37
C GLN A 75 -1.93 22.18 -8.69
N LYS A 76 -2.97 21.35 -8.83
CA LYS A 76 -3.83 21.32 -10.02
C LYS A 76 -4.50 22.68 -10.27
N ALA A 77 -5.01 23.33 -9.22
CA ALA A 77 -5.62 24.66 -9.34
C ALA A 77 -4.61 25.71 -9.85
N ILE A 78 -3.39 25.70 -9.32
CA ILE A 78 -2.30 26.59 -9.77
C ILE A 78 -1.94 26.31 -11.23
N LEU A 79 -1.81 25.04 -11.63
CA LEU A 79 -1.53 24.66 -13.02
C LEU A 79 -2.62 25.13 -13.98
N ASN A 80 -3.88 24.98 -13.59
CA ASN A 80 -5.01 25.49 -14.38
C ASN A 80 -4.95 27.01 -14.53
N HIS A 81 -4.61 27.72 -13.46
CA HIS A 81 -4.46 29.17 -13.51
C HIS A 81 -3.28 29.60 -14.40
N ILE A 82 -2.14 28.90 -14.32
CA ILE A 82 -1.01 29.11 -15.23
C ILE A 82 -1.43 28.90 -16.69
N LEU A 83 -2.17 27.83 -16.98
CA LEU A 83 -2.66 27.55 -18.33
C LEU A 83 -3.60 28.66 -18.82
N PHE A 84 -4.52 29.10 -17.97
CA PHE A 84 -5.41 30.23 -18.27
C PHE A 84 -4.61 31.49 -18.62
N LEU A 85 -3.62 31.85 -17.80
CA LEU A 85 -2.77 33.02 -18.05
C LEU A 85 -1.93 32.87 -19.33
N LYS A 86 -1.38 31.68 -19.59
CA LYS A 86 -0.66 31.39 -20.85
C LYS A 86 -1.56 31.57 -22.06
N ASN A 87 -2.80 31.11 -22.00
CA ASN A 87 -3.77 31.31 -23.07
C ASN A 87 -4.07 32.80 -23.28
N LYS A 88 -4.29 33.56 -22.20
CA LYS A 88 -4.50 35.01 -22.29
C LYS A 88 -3.32 35.76 -22.88
N ILE A 89 -2.09 35.38 -22.52
CA ILE A 89 -0.87 35.93 -23.13
C ILE A 89 -0.80 35.56 -24.62
N GLY A 90 -1.09 34.31 -24.97
CA GLY A 90 -1.10 33.85 -26.36
C GLY A 90 -2.18 34.51 -27.24
N GLU A 91 -3.30 34.93 -26.65
CA GLU A 91 -4.33 35.74 -27.33
C GLU A 91 -3.86 37.19 -27.59
N ALA A 92 -3.01 37.73 -26.71
CA ALA A 92 -2.56 39.12 -26.77
C ALA A 92 -1.28 39.34 -27.59
N VAL A 93 -0.44 38.32 -27.75
CA VAL A 93 0.86 38.43 -28.45
C VAL A 93 0.73 37.96 -29.90
N GLU A 94 1.19 38.80 -30.84
CA GLU A 94 1.20 38.48 -32.26
C GLU A 94 2.00 37.21 -32.56
N LYS A 95 1.49 36.36 -33.47
CA LYS A 95 2.14 35.09 -33.81
C LYS A 95 3.49 35.32 -34.48
N GLY A 96 4.52 34.63 -33.97
CA GLY A 96 5.87 34.70 -34.51
C GLY A 96 6.73 35.85 -33.96
N THR A 97 6.18 36.69 -33.07
CA THR A 97 6.96 37.70 -32.37
C THR A 97 7.61 37.15 -31.10
N GLU A 98 8.64 37.84 -30.63
CA GLU A 98 9.32 37.58 -29.36
C GLU A 98 9.45 38.90 -28.58
N MET A 99 9.21 38.83 -27.27
CA MET A 99 9.37 39.92 -26.31
C MET A 99 10.26 39.45 -25.16
N VAL A 100 11.22 40.28 -24.77
CA VAL A 100 12.15 39.98 -23.68
C VAL A 100 12.19 41.16 -22.72
N GLU A 101 12.03 40.87 -21.43
CA GLU A 101 12.13 41.86 -20.36
C GLU A 101 12.87 41.23 -19.17
N GLY A 102 14.08 41.72 -18.87
CA GLY A 102 14.95 41.14 -17.84
C GLY A 102 15.20 39.64 -18.08
N THR A 103 14.76 38.81 -17.14
CA THR A 103 14.88 37.34 -17.20
C THR A 103 13.68 36.65 -17.85
N ARG A 104 12.65 37.40 -18.28
CA ARG A 104 11.41 36.86 -18.83
C ARG A 104 11.41 36.97 -20.35
N ARG A 105 10.85 35.95 -20.99
CA ARG A 105 10.72 35.85 -22.44
C ARG A 105 9.34 35.31 -22.80
N ILE A 106 8.68 35.99 -23.72
CA ILE A 106 7.42 35.56 -24.32
C ILE A 106 7.66 35.43 -25.82
N GLY A 107 7.35 34.28 -26.40
CA GLY A 107 7.55 34.07 -27.82
C GLY A 107 6.91 32.79 -28.30
N TRP A 108 6.75 32.69 -29.62
CA TRP A 108 6.17 31.54 -30.27
C TRP A 108 7.25 30.54 -30.66
N ARG A 109 6.98 29.25 -30.45
CA ARG A 109 7.80 28.16 -30.99
C ARG A 109 6.96 27.32 -31.93
N ARG A 110 7.57 26.85 -33.03
CA ARG A 110 6.95 25.83 -33.87
C ARG A 110 6.97 24.50 -33.11
N SER A 111 5.85 23.78 -33.13
CA SER A 111 5.73 22.43 -32.58
C SER A 111 4.95 21.59 -33.59
N THR A 112 5.44 20.37 -33.83
CA THR A 112 4.80 19.42 -34.73
C THR A 112 4.17 18.32 -33.89
N ARG A 113 2.85 18.12 -34.06
CA ARG A 113 2.12 16.98 -33.53
C ARG A 113 1.80 16.04 -34.68
N THR A 114 2.17 14.77 -34.55
CA THR A 114 1.83 13.74 -35.53
C THR A 114 0.63 12.96 -35.01
N GLU A 115 -0.45 12.95 -35.78
CA GLU A 115 -1.67 12.21 -35.47
C GLU A 115 -1.93 11.20 -36.59
N PHE A 116 -2.43 10.02 -36.22
CA PHE A 116 -2.90 9.07 -37.22
C PHE A 116 -4.26 9.54 -37.74
N THR A 117 -4.42 9.59 -39.05
CA THR A 117 -5.66 10.03 -39.72
C THR A 117 -6.55 8.85 -40.14
N VAL A 118 -6.10 7.62 -39.89
CA VAL A 118 -6.78 6.38 -40.26
C VAL A 118 -7.11 5.56 -39.01
N PRO A 119 -8.14 4.70 -39.06
CA PRO A 119 -8.43 3.71 -38.03
C PRO A 119 -7.22 2.84 -37.67
N GLU A 120 -7.18 2.33 -36.44
CA GLU A 120 -6.01 1.63 -35.90
C GLU A 120 -5.66 0.35 -36.66
N ASP A 121 -6.63 -0.36 -37.22
CA ASP A 121 -6.45 -1.54 -38.07
C ASP A 121 -5.73 -1.21 -39.39
N GLU A 122 -5.98 -0.05 -39.99
CA GLU A 122 -5.34 0.43 -41.22
C GLU A 122 -3.91 0.96 -41.02
N ILE A 123 -3.50 1.26 -39.77
CA ILE A 123 -2.14 1.72 -39.48
C ILE A 123 -1.14 0.62 -39.88
N PRO A 124 -0.12 0.93 -40.72
CA PRO A 124 0.90 -0.04 -41.11
C PRO A 124 1.60 -0.67 -39.89
N LYS A 125 1.85 -1.99 -39.95
CA LYS A 125 2.49 -2.75 -38.86
C LYS A 125 3.78 -2.13 -38.34
N ARG A 126 4.57 -1.48 -39.21
CA ARG A 126 5.82 -0.79 -38.84
C ARG A 126 5.64 0.35 -37.82
N TYR A 127 4.43 0.92 -37.71
CA TYR A 127 4.09 1.98 -36.77
C TYR A 127 3.33 1.47 -35.54
N LYS A 128 3.03 0.17 -35.47
CA LYS A 128 2.34 -0.47 -34.35
C LYS A 128 3.36 -1.05 -33.37
N LYS A 129 3.14 -0.83 -32.07
CA LYS A 129 3.85 -1.55 -31.00
C LYS A 129 3.01 -2.77 -30.62
N HIS A 130 3.52 -3.98 -30.86
CA HIS A 130 2.86 -5.19 -30.40
C HIS A 130 3.20 -5.44 -28.92
N LYS A 131 2.19 -5.44 -28.06
CA LYS A 131 2.29 -5.99 -26.71
C LYS A 131 1.61 -7.37 -26.74
N PRO A 132 2.29 -8.47 -26.37
CA PRO A 132 1.60 -9.75 -26.25
C PRO A 132 0.43 -9.59 -25.27
N ALA A 133 -0.74 -10.14 -25.62
CA ALA A 133 -1.86 -10.20 -24.69
C ALA A 133 -1.41 -11.03 -23.49
N THR A 134 -1.31 -10.40 -22.32
CA THR A 134 -1.03 -11.14 -21.10
C THR A 134 -2.31 -11.85 -20.71
N ASP A 135 -2.39 -13.15 -21.04
CA ASP A 135 -3.43 -14.00 -20.48
C ASP A 135 -3.24 -14.02 -18.95
N THR A 136 -4.18 -13.41 -18.24
CA THR A 136 -4.15 -13.32 -16.78
C THR A 136 -5.21 -14.23 -16.19
N ALA A 137 -4.85 -14.99 -15.17
CA ALA A 137 -5.76 -15.89 -14.49
C ALA A 137 -6.88 -15.11 -13.81
N GLN A 138 -8.13 -15.48 -14.07
CA GLN A 138 -9.30 -14.86 -13.44
C GLN A 138 -9.60 -15.55 -12.11
N VAL A 139 -8.96 -15.06 -11.04
CA VAL A 139 -9.05 -15.65 -9.69
C VAL A 139 -10.49 -15.67 -9.16
N SER A 140 -11.34 -14.69 -9.52
CA SER A 140 -12.77 -14.67 -9.14
C SER A 140 -13.52 -15.88 -9.69
N LEU A 141 -13.40 -16.14 -10.99
CA LEU A 141 -14.05 -17.27 -11.66
C LEU A 141 -13.56 -18.62 -11.11
N VAL A 142 -12.26 -18.74 -10.87
CA VAL A 142 -11.67 -19.94 -10.27
C VAL A 142 -12.16 -20.15 -8.83
N LYS A 143 -12.36 -19.09 -8.04
CA LYS A 143 -12.89 -19.21 -6.67
C LYS A 143 -14.30 -19.79 -6.66
N ASP A 144 -15.18 -19.26 -7.50
CA ASP A 144 -16.58 -19.70 -7.59
C ASP A 144 -16.65 -21.15 -8.11
N ASP A 145 -15.85 -21.48 -9.12
CA ASP A 145 -15.80 -22.82 -9.71
C ASP A 145 -15.17 -23.86 -8.78
N LEU A 146 -14.17 -23.47 -7.98
CA LEU A 146 -13.57 -24.31 -6.95
C LEU A 146 -14.54 -24.55 -5.79
N ALA A 147 -15.31 -23.52 -5.40
CA ALA A 147 -16.39 -23.66 -4.41
C ALA A 147 -17.52 -24.57 -4.90
N ALA A 148 -17.84 -24.52 -6.20
CA ALA A 148 -18.81 -25.40 -6.85
C ALA A 148 -18.26 -26.80 -7.20
N GLY A 149 -16.99 -27.09 -6.92
CA GLY A 149 -16.36 -28.40 -7.15
C GLY A 149 -16.14 -28.75 -8.63
N LYS A 150 -16.04 -27.77 -9.53
CA LYS A 150 -15.84 -28.05 -10.97
C LYS A 150 -14.47 -28.70 -11.22
N PRO A 151 -14.39 -29.81 -11.98
CA PRO A 151 -13.14 -30.57 -12.18
C PRO A 151 -11.98 -29.74 -12.76
N ALA A 152 -12.28 -28.78 -13.65
CA ALA A 152 -11.28 -27.91 -14.26
C ALA A 152 -10.60 -27.00 -13.21
N ALA A 153 -11.37 -26.45 -12.26
CA ALA A 153 -10.87 -25.58 -11.19
C ALA A 153 -10.11 -26.38 -10.12
N VAL A 154 -10.61 -27.56 -9.74
CA VAL A 154 -9.93 -28.46 -8.78
C VAL A 154 -8.57 -28.93 -9.31
N LYS A 155 -8.43 -29.08 -10.64
CA LYS A 155 -7.17 -29.48 -11.28
C LYS A 155 -6.11 -28.37 -11.30
N CYS A 156 -6.52 -27.10 -11.38
CA CYS A 156 -5.59 -25.98 -11.57
C CYS A 156 -5.42 -25.05 -10.36
N ALA A 157 -6.27 -25.17 -9.34
CA ALA A 157 -6.25 -24.29 -8.18
C ALA A 157 -6.60 -25.01 -6.88
N LYS A 158 -6.13 -24.45 -5.76
CA LYS A 158 -6.47 -24.87 -4.39
C LYS A 158 -6.76 -23.65 -3.54
N SER A 159 -7.67 -23.78 -2.59
CA SER A 159 -7.94 -22.77 -1.58
C SER A 159 -7.30 -23.21 -0.27
N THR A 160 -6.48 -22.35 0.31
CA THR A 160 -5.90 -22.57 1.64
C THR A 160 -6.45 -21.50 2.58
N ARG A 161 -6.97 -21.94 3.73
CA ARG A 161 -7.39 -21.01 4.79
C ARG A 161 -6.16 -20.63 5.60
N HIS A 162 -6.00 -19.32 5.81
CA HIS A 162 -4.95 -18.76 6.66
C HIS A 162 -5.61 -17.81 7.66
N TRP A 163 -5.12 -17.84 8.90
CA TRP A 163 -5.45 -16.80 9.86
C TRP A 163 -4.80 -15.50 9.42
N LYS A 164 -5.58 -14.42 9.42
CA LYS A 164 -5.07 -13.08 9.18
C LYS A 164 -5.22 -12.31 10.49
N LEU A 165 -4.11 -11.71 10.95
CA LEU A 165 -4.14 -10.82 12.09
C LEU A 165 -5.05 -9.62 11.77
N PHE A 166 -5.95 -9.31 12.68
CA PHE A 166 -6.85 -8.16 12.60
C PHE A 166 -6.66 -7.33 13.88
N ILE A 167 -6.49 -6.03 13.72
CA ILE A 167 -6.34 -5.05 14.80
C ILE A 167 -7.42 -3.99 14.51
N ASP A 168 -8.38 -3.85 15.43
CA ASP A 168 -9.48 -2.88 15.34
C ASP A 168 -9.15 -1.56 16.06
#